data_AF-A0A290WY80-F1
#
_entry.id   AF-A0A290WY80-F1
#
_cell.length_a   1.000
_cell.length_b   1.000
_cell.length_c   1.000
_cell.angle_alpha   90.00
_cell.angle_beta   90.00
_cell.angle_gamma   90.00
#
_symmetry.space_group_name_H-M   'P 1'
#
loop_
_entity.id
_entity.type
_entity.pdbx_description
1 polymer ?
#
loop_
_entity_poly.entity_id
_entity_poly.type
_entity_poly.pdbx_seq_one_letter_code
_entity_poly.pdbx_strand_id
1 'polypeptide(L)'
;MPTRFSRHVAGCAVLAVSALATMQAAHAIETGRIDARAVWQERSLSACRSEQSQTAPDVCLLRTMQRSGARPQAIAAARMLVKANKAGFISAWRPLGKAALATVTYPFRANTNEGSLLIGSDGAAIDVDEDAVREEDRATAAWRAFAAAHPDAVPFAPADFVGNTATADGGQRLLFSTPLKSCHACADDGALLVAYTLDKAGVVRERQLLTIK
;
A
#
# COMPACT_ATOMS: atom_id res chain seq x y z
N MET A 1 -32.63 25.83 -71.56
CA MET A 1 -31.44 26.63 -71.22
C MET A 1 -31.95 27.96 -70.68
N PRO A 2 -31.49 28.53 -69.54
CA PRO A 2 -30.21 28.33 -68.85
C PRO A 2 -30.30 27.86 -67.38
N THR A 3 -29.11 27.63 -66.83
CA THR A 3 -28.69 27.14 -65.50
C THR A 3 -28.61 28.23 -64.41
N ARG A 4 -28.75 27.86 -63.12
CA ARG A 4 -27.75 28.02 -62.00
C ARG A 4 -28.43 27.91 -60.62
N PHE A 5 -28.13 26.86 -59.86
CA PHE A 5 -27.22 26.82 -58.69
C PHE A 5 -27.65 27.69 -57.50
N SER A 6 -28.02 27.04 -56.39
CA SER A 6 -27.58 27.48 -55.06
C SER A 6 -27.36 26.28 -54.16
N ARG A 7 -26.09 26.12 -53.74
CA ARG A 7 -25.59 25.07 -52.85
C ARG A 7 -25.82 25.51 -51.41
N HIS A 8 -26.43 24.64 -50.59
CA HIS A 8 -26.30 24.72 -49.15
C HIS A 8 -24.87 24.30 -48.76
N VAL A 9 -24.11 25.20 -48.15
CA VAL A 9 -22.89 24.88 -47.41
C VAL A 9 -23.18 25.17 -45.94
N ALA A 10 -23.32 24.12 -45.14
CA ALA A 10 -23.13 24.16 -43.69
C ALA A 10 -22.97 22.72 -43.21
N GLY A 11 -21.74 22.21 -43.25
CA GLY A 11 -21.43 20.86 -42.80
C GLY A 11 -20.00 20.81 -42.25
N CYS A 12 -19.90 20.25 -41.04
CA CYS A 12 -18.69 19.80 -40.35
C CYS A 12 -17.87 20.85 -39.59
N ALA A 13 -18.30 21.11 -38.35
CA ALA A 13 -17.40 21.54 -37.28
C ALA A 13 -17.78 20.89 -35.93
N VAL A 14 -17.98 19.56 -35.88
CA VAL A 14 -18.14 18.85 -34.58
C VAL A 14 -17.59 17.42 -34.67
N LEU A 15 -16.27 17.23 -34.71
CA LEU A 15 -15.67 15.88 -34.56
C LEU A 15 -14.36 15.84 -33.76
N ALA A 16 -13.98 16.90 -33.03
CA ALA A 16 -12.72 16.93 -32.28
C ALA A 16 -12.85 16.61 -30.77
N VAL A 17 -14.07 16.56 -30.21
CA VAL A 17 -14.24 16.45 -28.74
C VAL A 17 -14.34 15.00 -28.25
N SER A 18 -14.65 14.04 -29.13
CA SER A 18 -14.92 12.65 -28.72
C SER A 18 -13.67 11.79 -28.48
N ALA A 19 -12.50 12.20 -28.94
CA ALA A 19 -11.26 11.40 -28.82
C ALA A 19 -10.57 11.51 -27.45
N LEU A 20 -10.81 12.59 -26.70
CA LEU A 20 -10.19 12.81 -25.39
C LEU A 20 -10.87 12.00 -24.28
N ALA A 21 -12.19 11.81 -24.36
CA ALA A 21 -12.96 11.07 -23.36
C ALA A 21 -12.70 9.56 -23.39
N THR A 22 -12.45 8.98 -24.57
CA THR A 22 -12.17 7.54 -24.73
C THR A 22 -10.80 7.14 -24.20
N MET A 23 -9.78 8.00 -24.35
CA MET A 23 -8.46 7.75 -23.76
C MET A 23 -8.51 7.70 -22.24
N GLN A 24 -9.29 8.57 -21.58
CA GLN A 24 -9.32 8.66 -20.12
C GLN A 24 -10.02 7.47 -19.46
N ALA A 25 -11.04 6.91 -20.11
CA ALA A 25 -11.72 5.70 -19.65
C ALA A 25 -10.87 4.43 -19.82
N ALA A 26 -10.08 4.33 -20.89
CA ALA A 26 -9.17 3.20 -21.11
C ALA A 26 -8.07 3.13 -20.03
N HIS A 27 -7.51 4.27 -19.62
CA HIS A 27 -6.49 4.34 -18.56
C HIS A 27 -7.02 3.94 -17.16
N ALA A 28 -8.31 4.12 -16.90
CA ALA A 28 -8.91 3.73 -15.62
C ALA A 28 -9.04 2.19 -15.49
N ILE A 29 -9.34 1.52 -16.60
CA ILE A 29 -9.45 0.04 -16.68
C ILE A 29 -8.06 -0.61 -16.58
N GLU A 30 -7.01 0.05 -17.06
CA GLU A 30 -5.66 -0.52 -17.20
C GLU A 30 -4.83 -0.53 -15.90
N THR A 31 -5.23 0.22 -14.87
CA THR A 31 -4.47 0.24 -13.60
C THR A 31 -4.47 -1.11 -12.88
N GLY A 32 -5.56 -1.88 -12.97
CA GLY A 32 -5.63 -3.25 -12.46
C GLY A 32 -5.43 -3.37 -10.94
N ARG A 33 -5.12 -4.58 -10.47
CA ARG A 33 -4.76 -4.86 -9.07
C ARG A 33 -3.39 -4.25 -8.75
N ILE A 34 -3.15 -3.93 -7.49
CA ILE A 34 -1.82 -3.56 -7.01
C ILE A 34 -0.88 -4.76 -7.23
N ASP A 35 0.23 -4.52 -7.94
CA ASP A 35 1.26 -5.51 -8.23
C ASP A 35 2.65 -4.87 -8.20
N ALA A 36 3.69 -5.62 -8.60
CA ALA A 36 5.08 -5.16 -8.62
C ALA A 36 5.32 -3.86 -9.42
N ARG A 37 4.44 -3.50 -10.36
CA ARG A 37 4.52 -2.22 -11.11
C ARG A 37 4.19 -1.01 -10.25
N ALA A 38 3.64 -1.22 -9.05
CA ALA A 38 3.39 -0.17 -8.06
C ALA A 38 4.66 0.35 -7.39
N VAL A 39 5.79 -0.34 -7.54
CA VAL A 39 7.09 0.13 -7.03
C VAL A 39 7.49 1.43 -7.72
N TRP A 40 7.74 2.46 -6.93
CA TRP A 40 8.32 3.72 -7.36
C TRP A 40 9.62 3.98 -6.60
N GLN A 41 10.68 4.26 -7.35
CA GLN A 41 11.97 4.65 -6.77
C GLN A 41 11.90 6.14 -6.45
N GLU A 42 12.09 6.47 -5.17
CA GLU A 42 11.96 7.83 -4.67
C GLU A 42 12.83 8.81 -5.45
N ARG A 43 12.25 9.95 -5.80
CA ARG A 43 12.95 11.17 -6.17
C ARG A 43 12.78 12.16 -5.02
N SER A 44 13.69 13.13 -4.89
CA SER A 44 13.62 14.11 -3.80
C SER A 44 12.22 14.71 -3.60
N LEU A 45 11.64 14.48 -2.41
CA LEU A 45 10.35 15.02 -1.96
C LEU A 45 10.51 16.20 -0.99
N SER A 46 11.72 16.76 -0.87
CA SER A 46 12.01 17.84 0.09
C SER A 46 11.11 19.06 -0.11
N ALA A 47 10.79 19.41 -1.35
CA ALA A 47 9.89 20.51 -1.68
C ALA A 47 8.46 20.30 -1.13
N CYS A 48 8.03 19.05 -0.96
CA CYS A 48 6.72 18.71 -0.40
C CYS A 48 6.67 18.80 1.14
N ARG A 49 7.83 18.95 1.81
CA ARG A 49 7.94 19.13 3.28
C ARG A 49 8.01 20.59 3.71
N SER A 50 8.22 21.53 2.78
CA SER A 50 8.42 22.94 3.12
C SER A 50 7.17 23.53 3.77
N GLU A 51 7.33 24.26 4.87
CA GLU A 51 6.27 25.07 5.49
C GLU A 51 5.72 26.13 4.52
N GLN A 52 6.47 26.44 3.46
CA GLN A 52 6.09 27.38 2.40
C GLN A 52 5.38 26.68 1.22
N SER A 53 5.22 25.35 1.26
CA SER A 53 4.47 24.61 0.24
C SER A 53 3.01 25.05 0.25
N GLN A 54 2.55 25.60 -0.88
CA GLN A 54 1.16 25.99 -1.07
C GLN A 54 0.20 24.78 -1.26
N THR A 55 0.76 23.56 -1.30
CA THR A 55 0.00 22.32 -1.50
C THR A 55 0.19 21.37 -0.34
N ALA A 56 -0.88 20.69 0.06
CA ALA A 56 -0.82 19.61 1.04
C ALA A 56 0.21 18.52 0.61
N PRO A 57 0.94 17.89 1.56
CA PRO A 57 2.02 16.96 1.23
C PRO A 57 1.61 15.79 0.34
N ASP A 58 0.41 15.25 0.52
CA ASP A 58 -0.18 14.18 -0.28
C ASP A 58 -0.44 14.61 -1.74
N VAL A 59 -0.97 15.82 -1.95
CA VAL A 59 -1.16 16.41 -3.28
C VAL A 59 0.17 16.64 -3.95
N CYS A 60 1.16 17.15 -3.21
CA CYS A 60 2.52 17.37 -3.72
C CYS A 60 3.21 16.06 -4.12
N LEU A 61 3.06 15.01 -3.31
CA LEU A 61 3.56 13.66 -3.60
C LEU A 61 2.99 13.14 -4.92
N LEU A 62 1.67 13.10 -5.05
CA LEU A 62 0.99 12.56 -6.25
C LEU A 62 1.39 13.33 -7.52
N ARG A 63 1.47 14.66 -7.45
CA ARG A 63 1.92 15.49 -8.58
C ARG A 63 3.38 15.23 -8.93
N THR A 64 4.23 14.98 -7.94
CA THR A 64 5.66 14.70 -8.16
C THR A 64 5.85 13.32 -8.78
N MET A 65 5.11 12.31 -8.32
CA MET A 65 5.08 10.99 -8.96
C MET A 65 4.63 11.11 -10.42
N GLN A 66 3.54 11.83 -10.70
CA GLN A 66 3.05 12.06 -12.07
C GLN A 66 4.10 12.74 -12.96
N ARG A 67 4.67 13.87 -12.50
CA ARG A 67 5.68 14.63 -13.27
C ARG A 67 6.98 13.88 -13.50
N SER A 68 7.34 12.98 -12.59
CA SER A 68 8.54 12.14 -12.70
C SER A 68 8.32 10.86 -13.52
N GLY A 69 7.13 10.68 -14.12
CA GLY A 69 6.82 9.53 -14.95
C GLY A 69 6.57 8.24 -14.17
N ALA A 70 6.07 8.34 -12.93
CA ALA A 70 5.65 7.16 -12.18
C ALA A 70 4.60 6.36 -12.95
N ARG A 71 4.70 5.04 -12.87
CA ARG A 71 3.74 4.14 -13.53
C ARG A 71 2.33 4.36 -13.00
N PRO A 72 1.27 4.14 -13.81
CA PRO A 72 -0.11 4.27 -13.35
C PRO A 72 -0.41 3.46 -12.08
N GLN A 73 0.14 2.25 -11.95
CA GLN A 73 0.01 1.39 -10.77
C GLN A 73 0.63 2.02 -9.51
N ALA A 74 1.78 2.68 -9.63
CA ALA A 74 2.42 3.34 -8.50
C ALA A 74 1.59 4.52 -8.00
N ILE A 75 1.04 5.32 -8.93
CA ILE A 75 0.13 6.42 -8.59
C ILE A 75 -1.16 5.89 -7.96
N ALA A 76 -1.71 4.77 -8.46
CA ALA A 76 -2.88 4.14 -7.89
C ALA A 76 -2.64 3.65 -6.45
N ALA A 77 -1.50 2.99 -6.20
CA ALA A 77 -1.10 2.58 -4.85
C ALA A 77 -0.90 3.77 -3.90
N ALA A 78 -0.25 4.84 -4.35
CA ALA A 78 -0.10 6.06 -3.55
C ALA A 78 -1.45 6.72 -3.24
N ARG A 79 -2.41 6.72 -4.18
CA ARG A 79 -3.77 7.22 -3.92
C ARG A 79 -4.53 6.36 -2.90
N MET A 80 -4.37 5.04 -2.96
CA MET A 80 -4.93 4.13 -1.95
C MET A 80 -4.41 4.48 -0.55
N LEU A 81 -3.10 4.68 -0.42
CA LEU A 81 -2.44 5.08 0.83
C LEU A 81 -2.92 6.46 1.32
N VAL A 82 -3.03 7.45 0.44
CA VAL A 82 -3.57 8.79 0.78
C VAL A 82 -5.01 8.71 1.27
N LYS A 83 -5.85 7.89 0.63
CA LYS A 83 -7.24 7.67 1.08
C LYS A 83 -7.32 7.07 2.48
N ALA A 84 -6.31 6.31 2.89
CA ALA A 84 -6.16 5.78 4.24
C ALA A 84 -5.46 6.76 5.21
N ASN A 85 -5.26 8.04 4.82
CA ASN A 85 -4.50 9.05 5.56
C ASN A 85 -3.02 8.65 5.83
N LYS A 86 -2.44 7.81 4.97
CA LYS A 86 -1.07 7.29 5.07
C LYS A 86 -0.23 7.74 3.86
N ALA A 87 -0.13 9.04 3.61
CA ALA A 87 0.59 9.57 2.44
C ALA A 87 1.98 8.95 2.28
N GLY A 88 2.19 8.21 1.20
CA GLY A 88 3.37 7.40 0.95
C GLY A 88 3.30 6.67 -0.39
N PHE A 89 4.28 5.83 -0.67
CA PHE A 89 4.38 5.06 -1.90
C PHE A 89 5.03 3.70 -1.65
N ILE A 90 4.76 2.72 -2.53
CA ILE A 90 5.43 1.43 -2.48
C ILE A 90 6.85 1.60 -3.04
N SER A 91 7.86 1.32 -2.23
CA SER A 91 9.28 1.49 -2.56
C SER A 91 9.98 0.17 -2.91
N ALA A 92 9.44 -0.95 -2.43
CA ALA A 92 9.94 -2.29 -2.76
C ALA A 92 8.81 -3.33 -2.82
N TRP A 93 9.07 -4.41 -3.54
CA TRP A 93 8.14 -5.52 -3.74
C TRP A 93 8.87 -6.85 -3.66
N ARG A 94 8.43 -7.73 -2.77
CA ARG A 94 8.99 -9.07 -2.61
C ARG A 94 7.91 -10.14 -2.80
N PRO A 95 7.99 -10.95 -3.88
CA PRO A 95 7.10 -12.09 -4.05
C PRO A 95 7.26 -13.08 -2.89
N LEU A 96 6.15 -13.57 -2.34
CA LEU A 96 6.12 -14.55 -1.26
C LEU A 96 5.45 -15.86 -1.67
N GLY A 97 5.24 -16.12 -2.96
CA GLY A 97 4.43 -17.24 -3.43
C GLY A 97 3.07 -16.76 -3.88
N LYS A 98 2.00 -17.09 -3.16
CA LYS A 98 0.62 -16.68 -3.49
C LYS A 98 0.29 -15.23 -3.08
N ALA A 99 1.28 -14.50 -2.59
CA ALA A 99 1.18 -13.13 -2.13
C ALA A 99 2.47 -12.37 -2.45
N ALA A 100 2.49 -11.08 -2.10
CA ALA A 100 3.71 -10.31 -2.04
C ALA A 100 3.76 -9.45 -0.77
N LEU A 101 4.96 -9.16 -0.32
CA LEU A 101 5.23 -8.11 0.65
C LEU A 101 5.62 -6.84 -0.11
N ALA A 102 4.85 -5.78 0.05
CA ALA A 102 5.18 -4.45 -0.43
C ALA A 102 5.72 -3.62 0.73
N THR A 103 6.93 -3.08 0.58
CA THR A 103 7.47 -2.08 1.50
C THR A 103 6.92 -0.72 1.10
N VAL A 104 6.36 0.00 2.06
CA VAL A 104 5.85 1.36 1.89
C VAL A 104 6.81 2.33 2.52
N THR A 105 7.19 3.38 1.79
CA THR A 105 7.90 4.52 2.34
C THR A 105 6.89 5.63 2.64
N TYR A 106 6.92 6.09 3.88
CA TYR A 106 6.21 7.24 4.39
C TYR A 106 7.21 8.39 4.54
N PRO A 107 7.47 9.18 3.47
CA PRO A 107 8.05 10.51 3.67
C PRO A 107 7.09 11.30 4.56
N PHE A 108 7.31 12.51 5.01
CA PHE A 108 6.35 13.27 5.85
C PHE A 108 6.04 12.71 7.26
N ARG A 109 6.22 11.42 7.56
CA ARG A 109 6.22 10.95 8.96
C ARG A 109 7.48 11.46 9.68
N ALA A 110 7.35 11.64 11.00
CA ALA A 110 8.42 12.18 11.85
C ALA A 110 9.37 11.10 12.38
N ASN A 111 8.85 9.91 12.67
CA ASN A 111 9.58 8.86 13.39
C ASN A 111 9.80 7.62 12.50
N THR A 112 8.74 6.84 12.26
CA THR A 112 8.81 5.62 11.44
C THR A 112 8.39 5.91 10.01
N ASN A 113 9.36 5.87 9.09
CA ASN A 113 9.18 6.23 7.69
C ASN A 113 8.99 5.03 6.76
N GLU A 114 8.83 3.83 7.31
CA GLU A 114 8.58 2.61 6.55
C GLU A 114 7.40 1.82 7.14
N GLY A 115 6.79 0.97 6.32
CA GLY A 115 5.82 -0.02 6.75
C GLY A 115 5.65 -1.15 5.73
N SER A 116 4.83 -2.13 6.09
CA SER A 116 4.68 -3.40 5.39
C SER A 116 3.24 -3.66 5.00
N LEU A 117 2.98 -3.81 3.70
CA LEU A 117 1.69 -4.29 3.18
C LEU A 117 1.82 -5.72 2.67
N LEU A 118 0.98 -6.61 3.18
CA LEU A 118 0.75 -7.92 2.59
C LEU A 118 -0.29 -7.80 1.47
N ILE A 119 0.13 -8.07 0.24
CA ILE A 119 -0.73 -8.00 -0.94
C ILE A 119 -1.15 -9.42 -1.37
N GLY A 120 -2.44 -9.70 -1.27
CA GLY A 120 -3.05 -10.95 -1.74
C GLY A 120 -3.13 -11.01 -3.27
N SER A 121 -3.35 -12.21 -3.80
CA SER A 121 -3.52 -12.43 -5.26
C SER A 121 -4.77 -11.76 -5.84
N ASP A 122 -5.75 -11.42 -5.00
CA ASP A 122 -6.92 -10.61 -5.33
C ASP A 122 -6.62 -9.11 -5.39
N GLY A 123 -5.41 -8.68 -5.01
CA GLY A 123 -4.99 -7.29 -4.96
C GLY A 123 -5.38 -6.58 -3.66
N ALA A 124 -5.96 -7.27 -2.68
CA ALA A 124 -6.23 -6.71 -1.37
C ALA A 124 -4.90 -6.41 -0.65
N ALA A 125 -4.80 -5.22 -0.06
CA ALA A 125 -3.65 -4.79 0.72
C ALA A 125 -3.99 -4.82 2.20
N ILE A 126 -3.24 -5.60 2.97
CA ILE A 126 -3.34 -5.66 4.43
C ILE A 126 -2.11 -4.98 5.01
N ASP A 127 -2.31 -3.96 5.82
CA ASP A 127 -1.24 -3.37 6.62
C ASP A 127 -0.87 -4.33 7.76
N VAL A 128 0.36 -4.83 7.73
CA VAL A 128 0.87 -5.81 8.71
C VAL A 128 1.26 -5.11 10.01
N ASP A 129 1.55 -3.81 9.95
CA ASP A 129 2.00 -3.01 11.08
C ASP A 129 0.84 -2.33 11.81
N GLU A 130 -0.28 -2.10 11.12
CA GLU A 130 -1.50 -1.57 11.71
C GLU A 130 -2.18 -2.59 12.62
N ASP A 131 -2.57 -2.12 13.81
CA ASP A 131 -3.22 -2.95 14.84
C ASP A 131 -2.48 -4.27 15.08
N ALA A 132 -1.14 -4.22 15.14
CA ALA A 132 -0.28 -5.37 15.37
C ALA A 132 -0.68 -6.20 16.60
N VAL A 133 -1.35 -5.59 17.58
CA VAL A 133 -2.02 -6.24 18.71
C VAL A 133 -3.49 -5.84 18.74
N ARG A 134 -4.37 -6.76 18.35
CA ARG A 134 -5.82 -6.57 18.32
C ARG A 134 -6.46 -6.86 19.67
N GLU A 135 -7.74 -6.52 19.81
CA GLU A 135 -8.49 -6.75 21.06
C GLU A 135 -8.51 -8.23 21.46
N GLU A 136 -8.70 -9.12 20.49
CA GLU A 136 -8.66 -10.57 20.69
C GLU A 136 -7.28 -11.05 21.19
N ASP A 137 -6.20 -10.42 20.72
CA ASP A 137 -4.83 -10.75 21.14
C ASP A 137 -4.61 -10.30 22.60
N ARG A 138 -5.16 -9.15 22.98
CA ARG A 138 -5.06 -8.59 24.34
C ARG A 138 -5.74 -9.47 25.39
N ALA A 139 -6.72 -10.28 24.97
CA ALA A 139 -7.41 -11.22 25.83
C ALA A 139 -6.60 -12.50 26.11
N THR A 140 -5.51 -12.76 25.39
CA THR A 140 -4.70 -13.97 25.56
C THR A 140 -3.86 -13.92 26.84
N ALA A 141 -3.64 -15.10 27.46
CA ALA A 141 -2.78 -15.20 28.65
C ALA A 141 -1.33 -14.79 28.36
N ALA A 142 -0.83 -15.10 27.16
CA ALA A 142 0.50 -14.70 26.71
C ALA A 142 0.66 -13.19 26.66
N TRP A 143 -0.28 -12.46 26.04
CA TRP A 143 -0.24 -11.00 26.02
C TRP A 143 -0.34 -10.38 27.39
N ARG A 144 -1.26 -10.86 28.25
CA ARG A 144 -1.39 -10.31 29.62
C ARG A 144 -0.12 -10.52 30.44
N ALA A 145 0.53 -11.68 30.33
CA ALA A 145 1.79 -11.95 31.01
C ALA A 145 2.90 -11.02 30.51
N PHE A 146 3.05 -10.87 29.18
CA PHE A 146 4.02 -9.96 28.59
C PHE A 146 3.79 -8.50 29.02
N ALA A 147 2.57 -7.99 28.88
CA ALA A 147 2.23 -6.62 29.21
C ALA A 147 2.38 -6.32 30.71
N ALA A 148 2.21 -7.30 31.59
CA ALA A 148 2.50 -7.14 33.02
C ALA A 148 4.00 -7.03 33.31
N ALA A 149 4.84 -7.72 32.56
CA ALA A 149 6.30 -7.67 32.70
C ALA A 149 6.94 -6.46 32.00
N HIS A 150 6.34 -6.00 30.90
CA HIS A 150 6.83 -4.91 30.06
C HIS A 150 5.70 -3.88 29.79
N PRO A 151 5.25 -3.12 30.81
CA PRO A 151 4.08 -2.25 30.70
C PRO A 151 4.24 -1.11 29.68
N ASP A 152 5.47 -0.72 29.39
CA ASP A 152 5.79 0.35 28.43
C ASP A 152 6.09 -0.16 27.02
N ALA A 153 6.16 -1.49 26.83
CA ALA A 153 6.51 -2.07 25.54
C ALA A 153 5.33 -2.02 24.56
N VAL A 154 5.60 -1.49 23.36
CA VAL A 154 4.64 -1.40 22.26
C VAL A 154 5.21 -1.99 20.97
N PRO A 155 4.37 -2.37 19.99
CA PRO A 155 4.86 -2.83 18.69
C PRO A 155 5.57 -1.72 17.92
N PHE A 156 6.74 -2.01 17.37
CA PHE A 156 7.51 -1.12 16.52
C PHE A 156 7.52 -1.65 15.09
N ALA A 157 7.03 -0.83 14.16
CA ALA A 157 7.08 -1.12 12.73
C ALA A 157 8.49 -0.85 12.15
N PRO A 158 8.85 -1.48 11.02
CA PRO A 158 8.06 -2.49 10.30
C PRO A 158 8.19 -3.91 10.87
N ALA A 159 7.18 -4.73 10.63
CA ALA A 159 7.25 -6.17 10.88
C ALA A 159 8.19 -6.85 9.88
N ASP A 160 9.06 -7.71 10.40
CA ASP A 160 9.96 -8.54 9.61
C ASP A 160 9.25 -9.80 9.13
N PHE A 161 9.38 -10.13 7.85
CA PHE A 161 8.95 -11.45 7.39
C PHE A 161 9.94 -12.52 7.83
N VAL A 162 9.41 -13.53 8.51
CA VAL A 162 10.20 -14.65 9.03
C VAL A 162 10.24 -15.81 8.05
N GLY A 163 9.12 -16.13 7.42
CA GLY A 163 9.04 -17.32 6.57
C GLY A 163 7.63 -17.64 6.10
N ASN A 164 7.52 -18.68 5.28
CA ASN A 164 6.24 -19.21 4.84
C ASN A 164 6.22 -20.74 4.82
N THR A 165 5.04 -21.30 4.95
CA THR A 165 4.77 -22.74 4.81
C THR A 165 3.53 -22.98 3.98
N ALA A 166 3.46 -24.11 3.27
CA ALA A 166 2.24 -24.53 2.59
C ALA A 166 1.22 -25.08 3.61
N THR A 167 -0.07 -24.87 3.34
CA THR A 167 -1.15 -25.50 4.11
C THR A 167 -1.67 -26.74 3.38
N ALA A 168 -2.30 -27.67 4.12
CA ALA A 168 -2.76 -28.95 3.57
C ALA A 168 -3.82 -28.81 2.47
N ASP A 169 -4.58 -27.73 2.48
CA ASP A 169 -5.61 -27.37 1.48
C ASP A 169 -5.05 -26.64 0.25
N GLY A 170 -3.72 -26.55 0.13
CA GLY A 170 -3.03 -25.92 -1.00
C GLY A 170 -2.98 -24.39 -0.91
N GLY A 171 -3.27 -23.83 0.26
CA GLY A 171 -3.02 -22.44 0.61
C GLY A 171 -1.58 -22.20 1.10
N GLN A 172 -1.38 -21.09 1.82
CA GLN A 172 -0.08 -20.68 2.31
C GLN A 172 -0.20 -19.95 3.64
N ARG A 173 0.69 -20.22 4.59
CA ARG A 173 0.81 -19.46 5.85
C ARG A 173 2.09 -18.62 5.81
N LEU A 174 1.96 -17.34 6.06
CA LEU A 174 3.06 -16.38 6.13
C LEU A 174 3.27 -15.96 7.58
N LEU A 175 4.53 -15.86 8.03
CA LEU A 175 4.88 -15.48 9.39
C LEU A 175 5.64 -14.16 9.40
N PHE A 176 5.19 -13.25 10.27
CA PHE A 176 5.80 -11.95 10.51
C PHE A 176 6.18 -11.80 11.98
N SER A 177 7.25 -11.05 12.23
CA SER A 177 7.79 -10.73 13.55
C SER A 177 7.80 -9.22 13.72
N THR A 178 7.05 -8.70 14.68
CA THR A 178 7.06 -7.27 15.01
C THR A 178 7.76 -7.08 16.35
N PRO A 179 8.87 -6.32 16.43
CA PRO A 179 9.54 -6.08 17.70
C PRO A 179 8.63 -5.33 18.67
N LEU A 180 8.73 -5.67 19.95
CA LEU A 180 8.11 -4.98 21.06
C LEU A 180 9.19 -4.21 21.80
N LYS A 181 9.03 -2.90 21.95
CA LYS A 181 10.06 -2.03 22.54
C LYS A 181 9.42 -0.96 23.41
N SER A 182 10.10 -0.58 24.47
CA SER A 182 9.77 0.56 25.33
C SER A 182 10.25 1.91 24.77
N CYS A 183 11.23 1.91 23.88
CA CYS A 183 11.67 3.11 23.17
C CYS A 183 12.31 2.79 21.80
N HIS A 184 12.41 3.79 20.92
CA HIS A 184 12.91 3.62 19.56
C HIS A 184 14.39 3.15 19.50
N ALA A 185 15.21 3.53 20.47
CA ALA A 185 16.63 3.16 20.55
C ALA A 185 16.90 2.01 21.54
N CYS A 186 15.87 1.47 22.18
CA CYS A 186 16.02 0.44 23.19
C CYS A 186 16.30 -0.92 22.54
N ALA A 187 16.81 -1.86 23.34
CA ALA A 187 16.76 -3.27 22.97
C ALA A 187 15.29 -3.71 22.84
N ASP A 188 15.06 -4.80 22.11
CA ASP A 188 13.72 -5.37 22.02
C ASP A 188 13.38 -6.03 23.35
N ASP A 189 12.23 -5.66 23.91
CA ASP A 189 11.64 -6.28 25.10
C ASP A 189 10.98 -7.63 24.76
N GLY A 190 10.65 -7.83 23.49
CA GLY A 190 10.13 -9.08 22.94
C GLY A 190 9.78 -8.95 21.46
N ALA A 191 9.08 -9.93 20.90
CA ALA A 191 8.54 -9.85 19.54
C ALA A 191 7.19 -10.56 19.38
N LEU A 192 6.26 -9.91 18.69
CA LEU A 192 5.01 -10.50 18.25
C LEU A 192 5.25 -11.40 17.05
N LEU A 193 4.86 -12.67 17.14
CA LEU A 193 4.80 -13.53 15.97
C LEU A 193 3.36 -13.67 15.47
N VAL A 194 3.07 -13.03 14.34
CA VAL A 194 1.75 -13.02 13.72
C VAL A 194 1.79 -13.80 12.42
N ALA A 195 0.85 -14.73 12.27
CA ALA A 195 0.67 -15.49 11.05
C ALA A 195 -0.53 -14.99 10.26
N TYR A 196 -0.39 -14.96 8.94
CA TYR A 196 -1.47 -14.74 7.99
C TYR A 196 -1.67 -16.00 7.15
N THR A 197 -2.88 -16.55 7.14
CA THR A 197 -3.23 -17.72 6.33
C THR A 197 -3.94 -17.27 5.07
N LEU A 198 -3.44 -17.73 3.92
CA LEU A 198 -3.99 -17.52 2.61
C LEU A 198 -4.60 -18.81 2.10
N ASP A 199 -5.73 -18.72 1.42
CA ASP A 199 -6.33 -19.85 0.74
C ASP A 199 -5.55 -20.24 -0.55
N LYS A 200 -6.01 -21.30 -1.21
CA LYS A 200 -5.44 -21.76 -2.47
C LYS A 200 -5.41 -20.71 -3.59
N ALA A 201 -6.30 -19.72 -3.54
CA ALA A 201 -6.37 -18.62 -4.51
C ALA A 201 -5.45 -17.45 -4.14
N GLY A 202 -4.77 -17.51 -2.99
CA GLY A 202 -3.89 -16.44 -2.52
C GLY A 202 -4.64 -15.28 -1.88
N VAL A 203 -5.86 -15.51 -1.38
CA VAL A 203 -6.62 -14.51 -0.63
C VAL A 203 -6.37 -14.74 0.86
N VAL A 204 -6.08 -13.66 1.59
CA VAL A 204 -5.90 -13.74 3.04
C VAL A 204 -7.23 -14.03 3.72
N ARG A 205 -7.28 -15.09 4.53
CA ARG A 205 -8.49 -15.56 5.22
C ARG A 205 -8.42 -15.38 6.72
N GLU A 206 -7.22 -15.45 7.28
CA GLU A 206 -7.03 -15.47 8.72
C GLU A 206 -5.77 -14.70 9.10
N ARG A 207 -5.84 -14.04 10.26
CA ARG A 207 -4.68 -13.52 11.00
C ARG A 207 -4.72 -14.14 12.39
N GLN A 208 -3.58 -14.61 12.88
CA GLN A 208 -3.45 -15.19 14.21
C GLN A 208 -2.15 -14.74 14.89
N LEU A 209 -2.24 -14.18 16.10
CA LEU A 209 -1.09 -14.08 16.99
C LEU A 209 -0.72 -15.48 17.48
N LEU A 210 0.48 -15.95 17.14
CA LEU A 210 0.96 -17.26 17.54
C LEU A 210 1.56 -17.24 18.95
N THR A 211 2.47 -16.30 19.18
CA THR A 211 3.20 -16.19 20.44
C THR A 211 3.84 -14.82 20.55
N ILE A 212 4.35 -14.54 21.75
CA ILE A 212 5.20 -13.40 22.07
C ILE A 212 6.51 -13.99 22.55
N LYS A 213 7.60 -13.66 21.84
CA LYS A 213 8.96 -14.05 22.19
C LYS A 213 9.58 -13.06 23.16
#